data_AF-A0A117V0P3-F1
#
_entry.id   AF-A0A117V0P3-F1
#
_cell.length_a   1.000
_cell.length_b   1.000
_cell.length_c   1.000
_cell.angle_alpha   90.00
_cell.angle_beta   90.00
_cell.angle_gamma   90.00
#
_symmetry.space_group_name_H-M   'P 1'
#
loop_
_entity.id
_entity.type
_entity.pdbx_description
1 polymer ?
#
loop_
_entity_poly.entity_id
_entity_poly.type
_entity_poly.pdbx_seq_one_letter_code
_entity_poly.pdbx_strand_id
1 'polypeptide(L)'
;MTNLNTAETVSVVPQSGDSPDILLVPGLHNSGPGHWQTIWEERLPHARRVDLGLWDDPHRNTWVGKLALAIGRAERPVVLVAHSLGCHVVAWWAEYEAAFNAAVRAAELSLVVGALLVAPPEVEENPVDRRLTRFAPVPTSRFPFPTIVVASRDDPYASTGQVLRMARRWGAQFADAGAIGHVNARSGIGDWQFGLDQLRRLAPAAVPAAVVPDPAAITLPPPAFGWGAAR
;
A
#
# COMPACT_ATOMS: atom_id res chain seq x y z
N MET A 1 -4.55 19.60 52.49
CA MET A 1 -5.57 19.74 51.42
C MET A 1 -4.85 19.59 50.09
N THR A 2 -5.33 18.60 49.35
CA THR A 2 -4.94 17.94 48.10
C THR A 2 -3.98 18.69 47.15
N ASN A 3 -2.85 18.02 46.83
CA ASN A 3 -1.95 18.38 45.74
C ASN A 3 -2.62 18.15 44.38
N LEU A 4 -2.43 19.11 43.48
CA LEU A 4 -2.87 19.09 42.09
C LEU A 4 -2.17 17.96 41.34
N ASN A 5 -2.96 17.02 40.80
CA ASN A 5 -2.50 16.01 39.85
C ASN A 5 -2.21 16.70 38.51
N THR A 6 -0.95 16.89 38.21
CA THR A 6 -0.47 17.19 36.86
C THR A 6 -0.68 15.94 36.01
N ALA A 7 -1.69 15.94 35.14
CA ALA A 7 -1.82 14.91 34.12
C ALA A 7 -0.67 15.10 33.13
N GLU A 8 0.36 14.26 33.21
CA GLU A 8 1.36 14.13 32.15
C GLU A 8 0.64 13.64 30.89
N THR A 9 0.49 14.54 29.92
CA THR A 9 0.17 14.20 28.54
C THR A 9 1.36 13.42 27.99
N VAL A 10 1.26 12.08 28.01
CA VAL A 10 2.19 11.20 27.30
C VAL A 10 2.05 11.50 25.81
N SER A 11 2.97 12.32 25.29
CA SER A 11 3.15 12.51 23.87
C SER A 11 3.70 11.22 23.30
N VAL A 12 2.84 10.40 22.69
CA VAL A 12 3.24 9.19 21.95
C VAL A 12 3.84 9.64 20.63
N VAL A 13 5.06 10.16 20.69
CA VAL A 13 5.90 10.31 19.49
C VAL A 13 6.43 8.92 19.18
N PRO A 14 6.15 8.33 18.01
CA PRO A 14 6.59 6.98 17.68
C PRO A 14 8.12 6.90 17.73
N GLN A 15 8.63 5.95 18.50
CA GLN A 15 10.06 5.65 18.61
C GLN A 15 10.57 5.13 17.26
N SER A 16 11.63 5.73 16.74
CA SER A 16 12.21 5.54 15.40
C SER A 16 12.89 4.19 15.14
N GLY A 17 12.58 3.15 15.92
CA GLY A 17 13.15 1.80 15.79
C GLY A 17 12.16 0.71 15.36
N ASP A 18 10.87 1.02 15.30
CA ASP A 18 9.82 0.03 15.05
C ASP A 18 9.37 0.03 13.58
N SER A 19 9.34 -1.14 12.93
CA SER A 19 8.79 -1.32 11.57
C SER A 19 7.40 -0.68 11.46
N PRO A 20 7.10 0.12 10.42
CA PRO A 20 5.80 0.75 10.28
C PRO A 20 4.71 -0.29 10.01
N ASP A 21 3.48 0.06 10.37
CA ASP A 21 2.27 -0.65 9.95
C ASP A 21 2.09 -0.47 8.43
N ILE A 22 1.77 -1.57 7.73
CA ILE A 22 1.47 -1.53 6.29
C ILE A 22 -0.04 -1.61 6.13
N LEU A 23 -0.67 -0.51 5.75
CA LEU A 23 -2.11 -0.50 5.49
C LEU A 23 -2.37 -0.75 4.01
N LEU A 24 -2.89 -1.94 3.72
CA LEU A 24 -3.28 -2.34 2.38
C LEU A 24 -4.67 -1.75 2.08
N VAL A 25 -4.75 -0.90 1.06
CA VAL A 25 -5.97 -0.18 0.65
C VAL A 25 -6.41 -0.73 -0.71
N PRO A 26 -7.32 -1.72 -0.73
CA PRO A 26 -7.77 -2.34 -1.97
C PRO A 26 -8.75 -1.45 -2.75
N GLY A 27 -8.97 -1.79 -4.01
CA GLY A 27 -9.93 -1.13 -4.89
C GLY A 27 -11.29 -1.83 -4.94
N LEU A 28 -12.00 -1.59 -6.06
CA LEU A 28 -13.29 -2.18 -6.38
C LEU A 28 -13.23 -3.72 -6.35
N HIS A 29 -14.23 -4.37 -5.74
CA HIS A 29 -14.32 -5.82 -5.47
C HIS A 29 -13.27 -6.38 -4.49
N ASN A 30 -12.52 -5.52 -3.78
CA ASN A 30 -11.46 -5.95 -2.85
C ASN A 30 -10.34 -6.75 -3.56
N SER A 31 -9.35 -7.22 -2.80
CA SER A 31 -8.23 -8.03 -3.27
C SER A 31 -8.48 -9.50 -3.02
N GLY A 32 -8.82 -10.27 -4.05
CA GLY A 32 -9.08 -11.71 -3.92
C GLY A 32 -7.86 -12.54 -3.53
N PRO A 33 -7.99 -13.86 -3.34
CA PRO A 33 -6.91 -14.73 -2.83
C PRO A 33 -5.61 -14.71 -3.66
N GLY A 34 -5.71 -14.64 -4.98
CA GLY A 34 -4.54 -14.56 -5.87
C GLY A 34 -3.92 -13.17 -6.01
N HIS A 35 -4.45 -12.17 -5.30
CA HIS A 35 -3.99 -10.79 -5.41
C HIS A 35 -2.73 -10.58 -4.56
N TRP A 36 -1.76 -9.81 -5.06
CA TRP A 36 -0.51 -9.53 -4.35
C TRP A 36 -0.73 -8.87 -2.99
N GLN A 37 -1.73 -7.99 -2.83
CA GLN A 37 -2.10 -7.44 -1.51
C GLN A 37 -2.49 -8.54 -0.51
N THR A 38 -3.22 -9.59 -0.92
CA THR A 38 -3.56 -10.72 -0.05
C THR A 38 -2.32 -11.51 0.32
N ILE A 39 -1.44 -11.77 -0.65
CA ILE A 39 -0.18 -12.46 -0.42
C ILE A 39 0.73 -11.66 0.52
N TRP A 40 0.75 -10.32 0.40
CA TRP A 40 1.50 -9.44 1.29
C TRP A 40 0.92 -9.41 2.70
N GLU A 41 -0.41 -9.39 2.84
CA GLU A 41 -1.09 -9.47 4.14
C GLU A 41 -0.71 -10.73 4.91
N GLU A 42 -0.53 -11.85 4.21
CA GLU A 42 -0.13 -13.13 4.82
C GLU A 42 1.37 -13.21 5.15
N ARG A 43 2.22 -12.50 4.39
CA ARG A 43 3.68 -12.68 4.44
C ARG A 43 4.45 -11.56 5.12
N LEU A 44 3.98 -10.32 5.04
CA LEU A 44 4.68 -9.17 5.60
C LEU A 44 4.25 -8.95 7.05
N PRO A 45 5.20 -8.77 7.97
CA PRO A 45 4.87 -8.41 9.34
C PRO A 45 4.18 -7.04 9.35
N HIS A 46 3.19 -6.87 10.22
CA HIS A 46 2.43 -5.63 10.37
C HIS A 46 1.63 -5.19 9.13
N ALA A 47 1.50 -6.04 8.11
CA ALA A 47 0.56 -5.81 7.02
C ALA A 47 -0.86 -6.17 7.44
N ARG A 48 -1.77 -5.21 7.25
CA ARG A 48 -3.19 -5.43 7.45
C ARG A 48 -4.01 -4.71 6.40
N ARG A 49 -5.08 -5.34 5.96
CA ARG A 49 -6.03 -4.72 5.06
C ARG A 49 -6.99 -3.80 5.77
N VAL A 50 -7.27 -2.66 5.14
CA VAL A 50 -8.33 -1.76 5.58
C VAL A 50 -9.66 -2.27 5.06
N ASP A 51 -10.60 -2.56 5.97
CA ASP A 51 -11.98 -2.91 5.59
C ASP A 51 -12.79 -1.66 5.20
N LEU A 52 -12.73 -1.32 3.91
CA LEU A 52 -13.50 -0.22 3.33
C LEU A 52 -14.99 -0.58 3.15
N GLY A 53 -15.35 -1.87 3.09
CA GLY A 53 -16.70 -2.35 2.79
C GLY A 53 -17.26 -1.83 1.46
N LEU A 54 -18.55 -2.06 1.18
CA LEU A 54 -19.22 -1.59 -0.05
C LEU A 54 -18.41 -1.91 -1.33
N TRP A 55 -17.82 -3.10 -1.39
CA TRP A 55 -16.83 -3.46 -2.40
C TRP A 55 -17.37 -3.40 -3.84
N ASP A 56 -18.67 -3.64 -4.01
CA ASP A 56 -19.34 -3.66 -5.31
C ASP A 56 -19.94 -2.29 -5.71
N ASP A 57 -20.23 -1.42 -4.74
CA ASP A 57 -20.75 -0.06 -4.95
C ASP A 57 -20.03 0.95 -4.04
N PRO A 58 -18.77 1.26 -4.34
CA PRO A 58 -17.92 2.05 -3.46
C PRO A 58 -18.39 3.50 -3.40
N HIS A 59 -18.29 4.08 -2.20
CA HIS A 59 -18.64 5.47 -1.94
C HIS A 59 -17.43 6.21 -1.37
N ARG A 60 -16.94 7.22 -2.09
CA ARG A 60 -15.68 7.93 -1.81
C ARG A 60 -15.57 8.34 -0.34
N ASN A 61 -16.52 9.13 0.16
CA ASN A 61 -16.40 9.72 1.50
C ASN A 61 -16.47 8.65 2.60
N THR A 62 -17.20 7.56 2.36
CA THR A 62 -17.27 6.42 3.29
C THR A 62 -15.94 5.69 3.36
N TRP A 63 -15.32 5.44 2.21
CA TRP A 63 -14.00 4.81 2.13
C TRP A 63 -12.90 5.70 2.73
N VAL A 64 -12.94 7.00 2.45
CA VAL A 64 -12.00 7.98 3.03
C VAL A 64 -12.13 8.01 4.56
N GLY A 65 -13.35 8.08 5.10
CA GLY A 65 -13.57 8.03 6.54
C GLY A 65 -13.09 6.74 7.20
N LYS A 66 -13.28 5.60 6.53
CA LYS A 66 -12.75 4.31 7.02
C LYS A 66 -11.23 4.22 6.97
N LEU A 67 -10.60 4.80 5.94
CA LEU A 67 -9.14 4.92 5.89
C LEU A 67 -8.63 5.82 7.02
N ALA A 68 -9.24 6.98 7.25
CA ALA A 68 -8.88 7.88 8.36
C ALA A 68 -8.96 7.16 9.71
N LEU A 69 -10.05 6.43 9.97
CA LEU A 69 -10.20 5.62 11.18
C LEU A 69 -9.13 4.53 11.31
N ALA A 70 -8.70 3.92 10.21
CA ALA A 70 -7.66 2.90 10.23
C ALA A 70 -6.27 3.49 10.52
N ILE A 71 -5.99 4.70 10.03
CA ILE A 71 -4.76 5.45 10.31
C ILE A 71 -4.75 5.97 11.75
N GLY A 72 -5.84 6.60 12.21
CA GLY A 72 -5.95 7.13 13.58
C GLY A 72 -5.95 6.06 14.69
N ARG A 73 -6.08 4.77 14.34
CA ARG A 73 -5.91 3.63 15.25
C ARG A 73 -4.50 3.03 15.23
N ALA A 74 -3.62 3.49 14.34
CA ALA A 74 -2.27 3.00 14.29
C ALA A 74 -1.46 3.55 15.48
N GLU A 75 -0.75 2.66 16.16
CA GLU A 75 0.14 3.01 17.28
C GLU A 75 1.60 3.18 16.82
N ARG A 76 1.84 2.94 15.53
CA ARG A 76 3.14 2.95 14.86
C ARG A 76 3.03 3.86 13.62
N PRO A 77 4.17 4.33 13.07
CA PRO A 77 4.15 4.99 11.77
C PRO A 77 3.53 4.07 10.71
N VAL A 78 2.87 4.65 9.72
CA VAL A 78 2.09 3.93 8.72
C VAL A 78 2.66 4.15 7.33
N VAL A 79 2.78 3.09 6.55
CA VAL A 79 2.94 3.17 5.09
C VAL A 79 1.67 2.68 4.41
N LEU A 80 1.12 3.51 3.53
CA LEU A 80 -0.10 3.20 2.78
C LEU A 80 0.25 2.47 1.48
N VAL A 81 -0.42 1.36 1.21
CA VAL A 81 -0.21 0.58 -0.03
C VAL A 81 -1.55 0.38 -0.70
N ALA A 82 -1.85 1.23 -1.68
CA ALA A 82 -3.12 1.27 -2.34
C ALA A 82 -3.09 0.63 -3.72
N HIS A 83 -4.20 0.01 -4.11
CA HIS A 83 -4.40 -0.53 -5.46
C HIS A 83 -5.66 0.03 -6.09
N SER A 84 -5.57 0.34 -7.38
CA SER A 84 -6.71 0.76 -8.21
C SER A 84 -7.49 1.92 -7.56
N LEU A 85 -8.79 1.75 -7.33
CA LEU A 85 -9.64 2.77 -6.73
C LEU A 85 -9.22 3.18 -5.31
N GLY A 86 -8.51 2.30 -4.59
CA GLY A 86 -7.90 2.62 -3.30
C GLY A 86 -6.91 3.78 -3.38
N CYS A 87 -6.25 3.99 -4.53
CA CYS A 87 -5.33 5.10 -4.73
C CYS A 87 -6.06 6.45 -4.62
N HIS A 88 -7.28 6.53 -5.17
CA HIS A 88 -8.11 7.73 -5.04
C HIS A 88 -8.62 7.93 -3.62
N VAL A 89 -8.82 6.86 -2.84
CA VAL A 89 -9.14 6.98 -1.40
C VAL A 89 -7.99 7.66 -0.65
N VAL A 90 -6.75 7.22 -0.89
CA VAL A 90 -5.57 7.82 -0.25
C VAL A 90 -5.40 9.28 -0.66
N ALA A 91 -5.58 9.60 -1.94
CA ALA A 91 -5.51 10.96 -2.44
C ALA A 91 -6.57 11.87 -1.81
N TRP A 92 -7.82 11.42 -1.75
CA TRP A 92 -8.91 12.19 -1.14
C TRP A 92 -8.78 12.32 0.37
N TRP A 93 -8.29 11.30 1.05
CA TRP A 93 -7.96 11.38 2.47
C TRP A 93 -6.94 12.48 2.73
N ALA A 94 -5.80 12.47 2.02
CA ALA A 94 -4.78 13.50 2.19
C ALA A 94 -5.29 14.91 1.87
N GLU A 95 -6.13 15.07 0.84
CA GLU A 95 -6.79 16.35 0.51
C GLU A 95 -7.68 16.84 1.66
N TYR A 96 -8.52 15.97 2.22
CA TYR A 96 -9.42 16.34 3.33
C TYR A 96 -8.65 16.65 4.61
N GLU A 97 -7.62 15.88 4.94
CA GLU A 97 -6.76 16.11 6.09
C GLU A 97 -6.01 17.46 5.99
N ALA A 98 -5.58 17.85 4.78
CA ALA A 98 -4.95 19.15 4.56
C ALA A 98 -5.94 20.33 4.69
N ALA A 99 -7.21 20.13 4.32
CA ALA A 99 -8.22 21.18 4.32
C ALA A 99 -8.88 21.41 5.70
N PHE A 100 -8.94 20.41 6.57
CA PHE A 100 -9.65 20.47 7.85
C PHE A 100 -8.70 20.60 9.05
N ASN A 101 -8.95 21.60 9.93
CA ASN A 101 -8.25 21.89 11.20
C ASN A 101 -6.81 21.35 11.28
N ALA A 102 -5.89 22.16 10.72
CA ALA A 102 -4.49 21.80 10.52
C ALA A 102 -3.80 21.22 11.77
N ALA A 103 -4.15 21.61 13.00
CA ALA A 103 -3.47 21.13 14.20
C ALA A 103 -3.84 19.68 14.58
N VAL A 104 -5.12 19.32 14.54
CA VAL A 104 -5.59 17.98 14.94
C VAL A 104 -5.24 16.94 13.87
N ARG A 105 -5.34 17.34 12.61
CA ARG A 105 -5.17 16.47 11.44
C ARG A 105 -3.72 16.38 10.96
N ALA A 106 -2.87 17.37 11.26
CA ALA A 106 -1.43 17.24 11.06
C ALA A 106 -0.81 16.08 11.85
N ALA A 107 -1.39 15.70 13.00
CA ALA A 107 -0.94 14.54 13.75
C ALA A 107 -1.24 13.22 13.02
N GLU A 108 -2.37 13.10 12.31
CA GLU A 108 -2.65 11.91 11.49
C GLU A 108 -1.76 11.87 10.25
N LEU A 109 -1.54 13.01 9.60
CA LEU A 109 -0.59 13.12 8.48
C LEU A 109 0.84 12.80 8.89
N SER A 110 1.27 13.16 10.11
CA SER A 110 2.62 12.89 10.60
C SER A 110 2.86 11.41 10.92
N LEU A 111 1.80 10.61 11.11
CA LEU A 111 1.92 9.15 11.23
C LEU A 111 2.22 8.49 9.89
N VAL A 112 1.80 9.08 8.76
CA VAL A 112 2.01 8.47 7.44
C VAL A 112 3.39 8.80 6.91
N VAL A 113 4.26 7.78 6.82
CA VAL A 113 5.65 7.93 6.36
C VAL A 113 5.81 7.80 4.85
N GLY A 114 4.79 7.27 4.16
CA GLY A 114 4.76 7.25 2.71
C GLY A 114 3.57 6.49 2.13
N ALA A 115 3.41 6.57 0.80
CA ALA A 115 2.37 5.87 0.07
C ALA A 115 2.85 5.24 -1.24
N LEU A 116 2.50 3.97 -1.45
CA LEU A 116 2.65 3.26 -2.72
C LEU A 116 1.27 3.14 -3.38
N LEU A 117 1.07 3.82 -4.50
CA LEU A 117 -0.20 3.88 -5.22
C LEU A 117 -0.10 3.11 -6.54
N VAL A 118 -0.73 1.96 -6.63
CA VAL A 118 -0.56 1.01 -7.73
C VAL A 118 -1.76 1.04 -8.66
N ALA A 119 -1.50 1.30 -9.95
CA ALA A 119 -2.50 1.25 -11.02
C ALA A 119 -3.76 2.10 -10.77
N PRO A 120 -3.63 3.41 -10.40
CA PRO A 120 -4.80 4.27 -10.21
C PRO A 120 -5.61 4.38 -11.53
N PRO A 121 -6.93 4.13 -11.50
CA PRO A 121 -7.75 4.18 -12.71
C PRO A 121 -8.09 5.61 -13.12
N GLU A 122 -8.44 5.81 -14.39
CA GLU A 122 -9.11 7.03 -14.85
C GLU A 122 -10.52 7.10 -14.27
N VAL A 123 -10.91 8.27 -13.76
CA VAL A 123 -12.20 8.50 -13.08
C VAL A 123 -12.99 9.68 -13.62
N GLU A 124 -12.36 10.59 -14.38
CA GLU A 124 -12.96 11.85 -14.83
C GLU A 124 -13.45 11.77 -16.27
N GLU A 125 -12.53 11.61 -17.23
CA GLU A 125 -12.84 11.83 -18.65
C GLU A 125 -13.60 10.66 -19.27
N ASN A 126 -13.00 9.48 -19.24
CA ASN A 126 -13.53 8.28 -19.90
C ASN A 126 -13.29 7.02 -19.03
N PRO A 127 -13.90 6.93 -17.85
CA PRO A 127 -13.71 5.77 -16.98
C PRO A 127 -14.34 4.51 -17.60
N VAL A 128 -13.59 3.40 -17.54
CA VAL A 128 -14.05 2.11 -18.08
C VAL A 128 -15.22 1.49 -17.32
N ASP A 129 -15.44 1.92 -16.07
CA ASP A 129 -16.55 1.51 -15.24
C ASP A 129 -17.19 2.76 -14.61
N ARG A 130 -18.51 2.89 -14.75
CA ARG A 130 -19.25 4.04 -14.23
C ARG A 130 -19.12 4.21 -12.72
N ARG A 131 -18.91 3.15 -11.94
CA ARG A 131 -18.70 3.24 -10.48
C ARG A 131 -17.49 4.08 -10.10
N LEU A 132 -16.48 4.16 -10.99
CA LEU A 132 -15.26 4.92 -10.77
C LEU A 132 -15.51 6.45 -10.75
N THR A 133 -16.52 6.93 -11.50
CA THR A 133 -16.89 8.36 -11.55
C THR A 133 -17.21 8.95 -10.17
N ARG A 134 -17.62 8.12 -9.20
CA ARG A 134 -17.91 8.57 -7.82
C ARG A 134 -16.68 9.08 -7.08
N PHE A 135 -15.48 8.78 -7.61
CA PHE A 135 -14.21 9.22 -7.07
C PHE A 135 -13.66 10.45 -7.78
N ALA A 136 -14.32 10.92 -8.84
CA ALA A 136 -14.01 12.19 -9.48
C ALA A 136 -14.46 13.40 -8.61
N PRO A 137 -13.82 14.57 -8.77
CA PRO A 137 -12.60 14.80 -9.56
C PRO A 137 -11.36 14.13 -8.93
N VAL A 138 -10.23 14.09 -9.65
CA VAL A 138 -8.95 13.68 -9.09
C VAL A 138 -8.41 14.80 -8.19
N PRO A 139 -8.09 14.53 -6.91
CA PRO A 139 -7.52 15.52 -6.00
C PRO A 139 -6.31 16.23 -6.58
N THR A 140 -6.24 17.54 -6.35
CA THR A 140 -5.22 18.43 -6.94
C THR A 140 -4.06 18.73 -6.01
N SER A 141 -4.21 18.47 -4.71
CA SER A 141 -3.15 18.71 -3.74
C SER A 141 -2.04 17.67 -3.88
N ARG A 142 -0.82 18.12 -3.55
CA ARG A 142 0.34 17.24 -3.45
C ARG A 142 0.33 16.51 -2.13
N PHE A 143 0.81 15.27 -2.12
CA PHE A 143 0.98 14.54 -0.86
C PHE A 143 2.06 15.21 0.02
N PRO A 144 1.84 15.30 1.34
CA PRO A 144 2.82 15.84 2.27
C PRO A 144 3.91 14.83 2.67
N PHE A 145 3.84 13.59 2.17
CA PHE A 145 4.77 12.50 2.44
C PHE A 145 5.29 11.87 1.13
N PRO A 146 6.44 11.19 1.16
CA PRO A 146 6.96 10.46 0.01
C PRO A 146 5.92 9.53 -0.62
N THR A 147 5.69 9.67 -1.92
CA THR A 147 4.69 8.87 -2.64
C THR A 147 5.28 8.35 -3.94
N ILE A 148 5.01 7.07 -4.24
CA ILE A 148 5.33 6.44 -5.52
C ILE A 148 4.02 5.99 -6.17
N VAL A 149 3.80 6.40 -7.42
CA VAL A 149 2.72 5.92 -8.26
C VAL A 149 3.29 4.93 -9.27
N VAL A 150 2.71 3.73 -9.31
CA VAL A 150 3.09 2.65 -10.21
C VAL A 150 2.06 2.53 -11.33
N ALA A 151 2.51 2.44 -12.59
CA ALA A 151 1.66 2.16 -13.74
C ALA A 151 2.09 0.88 -14.46
N SER A 152 1.12 0.17 -15.04
CA SER A 152 1.37 -0.81 -16.09
C SER A 152 1.14 -0.17 -17.47
N ARG A 153 1.88 -0.62 -18.48
CA ARG A 153 1.83 -0.11 -19.86
C ARG A 153 0.59 -0.56 -20.64
N ASP A 154 -0.05 -1.63 -20.19
CA ASP A 154 -1.21 -2.29 -20.79
C ASP A 154 -2.40 -2.37 -19.82
N ASP A 155 -2.47 -1.46 -18.83
CA ASP A 155 -3.61 -1.37 -17.92
C ASP A 155 -4.88 -0.91 -18.67
N PRO A 156 -5.97 -1.70 -18.67
CA PRO A 156 -7.21 -1.29 -19.33
C PRO A 156 -7.93 -0.14 -18.61
N TYR A 157 -7.63 0.16 -17.34
CA TYR A 157 -8.33 1.18 -16.55
C TYR A 157 -7.75 2.58 -16.68
N ALA A 158 -6.50 2.71 -17.12
CA ALA A 158 -5.84 3.98 -17.37
C ALA A 158 -4.61 3.79 -18.26
N SER A 159 -4.42 4.67 -19.24
CA SER A 159 -3.15 4.73 -19.96
C SER A 159 -2.02 5.18 -19.04
N THR A 160 -0.78 4.79 -19.36
CA THR A 160 0.43 5.27 -18.65
C THR A 160 0.48 6.81 -18.62
N GLY A 161 0.03 7.48 -19.68
CA GLY A 161 -0.03 8.93 -19.76
C GLY A 161 -1.00 9.54 -18.74
N GLN A 162 -2.16 8.92 -18.51
CA GLN A 162 -3.12 9.35 -17.47
C GLN A 162 -2.53 9.17 -16.08
N VAL A 163 -1.95 8.00 -15.79
CA VAL A 163 -1.32 7.73 -14.49
C VAL A 163 -0.15 8.68 -14.23
N LEU A 164 0.66 8.99 -15.24
CA LEU A 164 1.75 9.97 -15.11
C LEU A 164 1.23 11.39 -14.83
N ARG A 165 0.10 11.80 -15.42
CA ARG A 165 -0.55 13.08 -15.08
C ARG A 165 -1.01 13.11 -13.63
N MET A 166 -1.62 12.03 -13.14
CA MET A 166 -2.02 11.91 -11.73
C MET A 166 -0.79 11.98 -10.81
N ALA A 167 0.28 11.24 -11.11
CA ALA A 167 1.52 11.26 -10.34
C ALA A 167 2.11 12.69 -10.25
N ARG A 168 2.17 13.41 -11.37
CA ARG A 168 2.63 14.82 -11.39
C ARG A 168 1.75 15.74 -10.56
N ARG A 169 0.43 15.59 -10.66
CA ARG A 169 -0.55 16.37 -9.88
C ARG A 169 -0.33 16.16 -8.38
N TRP A 170 -0.17 14.90 -7.96
CA TRP A 170 0.05 14.53 -6.57
C TRP A 170 1.47 14.77 -6.06
N GLY A 171 2.40 15.23 -6.92
CA GLY A 171 3.80 15.43 -6.54
C GLY A 171 4.55 14.11 -6.25
N ALA A 172 4.05 12.99 -6.77
CA ALA A 172 4.60 11.66 -6.54
C ALA A 172 5.68 11.29 -7.55
N GLN A 173 6.58 10.39 -7.14
CA GLN A 173 7.48 9.69 -8.04
C GLN A 173 6.70 8.71 -8.92
N PHE A 174 7.16 8.48 -10.14
CA PHE A 174 6.53 7.56 -11.08
C PHE A 174 7.40 6.32 -11.28
N ALA A 175 6.78 5.14 -11.30
CA ALA A 175 7.44 3.86 -11.56
C ALA A 175 6.67 3.06 -12.63
N ASP A 176 7.39 2.55 -13.62
CA ASP A 176 6.85 1.68 -14.68
C ASP A 176 7.03 0.21 -14.28
N ALA A 177 5.92 -0.53 -14.15
CA ALA A 177 5.91 -1.94 -13.79
C ALA A 177 5.97 -2.90 -14.99
N GLY A 178 6.19 -2.38 -16.20
CA GLY A 178 6.16 -3.16 -17.42
C GLY A 178 4.75 -3.33 -17.96
N ALA A 179 4.47 -4.46 -18.60
CA ALA A 179 3.16 -4.79 -19.16
C ALA A 179 2.60 -6.02 -18.43
N ILE A 180 1.85 -5.76 -17.36
CA ILE A 180 1.30 -6.75 -16.44
C ILE A 180 -0.19 -6.51 -16.16
N GLY A 181 -0.91 -5.89 -17.11
CA GLY A 181 -2.33 -5.57 -17.00
C GLY A 181 -2.65 -4.63 -15.83
N HIS A 182 -3.76 -4.87 -15.14
CA HIS A 182 -4.20 -4.01 -14.01
C HIS A 182 -3.50 -4.32 -12.68
N VAL A 183 -2.32 -4.96 -12.71
CA VAL A 183 -1.52 -5.32 -11.53
C VAL A 183 -2.37 -6.00 -10.44
N ASN A 184 -3.13 -7.03 -10.81
CA ASN A 184 -4.06 -7.71 -9.92
C ASN A 184 -3.83 -9.23 -9.97
N ALA A 185 -4.75 -10.02 -9.41
CA ALA A 185 -4.61 -11.48 -9.39
C ALA A 185 -4.46 -12.10 -10.79
N ARG A 186 -5.08 -11.51 -11.82
CA ARG A 186 -4.98 -11.98 -13.22
C ARG A 186 -3.60 -11.74 -13.83
N SER A 187 -2.81 -10.84 -13.24
CA SER A 187 -1.45 -10.55 -13.69
C SER A 187 -0.46 -11.69 -13.38
N GLY A 188 -0.82 -12.63 -12.48
CA GLY A 188 0.03 -13.80 -12.18
C GLY A 188 1.37 -13.45 -11.53
N ILE A 189 1.47 -12.29 -10.87
CA ILE A 189 2.72 -11.73 -10.32
C ILE A 189 3.09 -12.22 -8.92
N GLY A 190 2.26 -13.05 -8.29
CA GLY A 190 2.53 -13.63 -6.98
C GLY A 190 2.80 -12.57 -5.90
N ASP A 191 3.93 -12.70 -5.21
CA ASP A 191 4.37 -11.76 -4.16
C ASP A 191 4.97 -10.45 -4.71
N TRP A 192 4.97 -10.27 -6.04
CA TRP A 192 5.30 -9.04 -6.75
C TRP A 192 6.52 -8.29 -6.19
N GLN A 193 7.71 -8.87 -6.40
CA GLN A 193 9.00 -8.34 -5.92
C GLN A 193 9.25 -6.87 -6.30
N PHE A 194 8.89 -6.45 -7.52
CA PHE A 194 9.02 -5.05 -7.93
C PHE A 194 8.23 -4.09 -7.01
N GLY A 195 7.04 -4.49 -6.58
CA GLY A 195 6.25 -3.72 -5.62
C GLY A 195 6.92 -3.64 -4.25
N LEU A 196 7.49 -4.75 -3.77
CA LEU A 196 8.25 -4.78 -2.52
C LEU A 196 9.48 -3.86 -2.59
N ASP A 197 10.16 -3.78 -3.73
CA ASP A 197 11.27 -2.86 -3.93
C ASP A 197 10.83 -1.39 -3.85
N GLN A 198 9.66 -1.05 -4.41
CA GLN A 198 9.10 0.30 -4.26
C GLN A 198 8.70 0.58 -2.82
N LEU A 199 8.11 -0.39 -2.13
CA LEU A 199 7.77 -0.27 -0.72
C LEU A 199 9.01 -0.04 0.16
N ARG A 200 10.11 -0.77 -0.09
CA ARG A 200 11.41 -0.56 0.59
C ARG A 200 11.95 0.85 0.42
N ARG A 201 11.76 1.47 -0.75
CA ARG A 201 12.19 2.86 -1.00
C ARG A 201 11.44 3.89 -0.15
N LEU A 202 10.19 3.59 0.21
CA LEU A 202 9.36 4.44 1.07
C LEU A 202 9.58 4.14 2.56
N ALA A 203 9.70 2.85 2.89
CA ALA A 203 9.80 2.36 4.25
C ALA A 203 10.72 1.13 4.31
N PRO A 204 12.06 1.31 4.43
CA PRO A 204 13.01 0.21 4.42
C PRO A 204 12.76 -0.85 5.50
N ALA A 205 12.29 -0.42 6.68
CA ALA A 205 12.00 -1.31 7.80
C ALA A 205 10.71 -2.15 7.61
N ALA A 206 9.82 -1.76 6.69
CA ALA A 206 8.53 -2.42 6.47
C ALA A 206 8.67 -3.78 5.77
N VAL A 207 9.71 -3.96 4.97
CA VAL A 207 9.94 -5.18 4.20
C VAL A 207 11.15 -5.88 4.79
N PRO A 208 11.00 -7.08 5.38
CA PRO A 208 12.13 -7.85 5.86
C PRO A 208 13.18 -8.00 4.76
N ALA A 209 14.46 -7.90 5.13
CA ALA A 209 15.53 -8.35 4.25
C ALA A 209 15.22 -9.82 3.90
N ALA A 210 15.25 -10.15 2.60
CA ALA A 210 14.98 -11.51 2.16
C ALA A 210 15.82 -12.49 2.99
N VAL A 211 15.18 -13.52 3.57
CA VAL A 211 15.91 -14.59 4.24
C VAL A 211 16.85 -15.19 3.20
N VAL A 212 18.16 -15.00 3.39
CA VAL A 212 19.17 -15.71 2.61
C VAL A 212 18.89 -17.19 2.85
N PRO A 213 18.61 -18.01 1.82
CA PRO A 213 18.48 -19.45 2.03
C PRO A 213 19.80 -19.95 2.63
N ASP A 214 19.70 -20.68 3.74
CA ASP A 214 20.84 -21.25 4.44
C ASP A 214 21.70 -22.06 3.46
N PRO A 215 22.99 -21.70 3.25
CA PRO A 215 23.88 -22.44 2.36
C PRO A 215 24.12 -23.88 2.82
N ALA A 216 23.72 -24.28 4.04
CA ALA A 216 23.87 -25.64 4.55
C ALA A 216 22.87 -26.66 3.99
N ALA A 217 21.82 -26.24 3.27
CA ALA A 217 20.76 -27.16 2.81
C ALA A 217 21.10 -27.97 1.53
N ILE A 218 22.27 -27.74 0.90
CA ILE A 218 22.75 -28.59 -0.21
C ILE A 218 23.84 -29.53 0.30
N THR A 219 23.45 -30.49 1.13
CA THR A 219 24.27 -31.70 1.33
C THR A 219 23.52 -32.86 0.71
N LEU A 220 23.84 -33.18 -0.55
CA LEU A 220 23.37 -34.42 -1.16
C LEU A 220 23.98 -35.60 -0.38
N PRO A 221 23.20 -36.62 0.01
CA PRO A 221 23.78 -37.82 0.59
C PRO A 221 24.70 -38.50 -0.42
N PRO A 222 25.82 -39.12 0.01
CA PRO A 222 26.70 -39.85 -0.89
C PRO A 222 25.92 -41.01 -1.55
N PRO A 223 26.19 -41.33 -2.83
CA PRO A 223 25.50 -42.41 -3.51
C PRO A 223 25.83 -43.73 -2.82
N ALA A 224 24.80 -44.39 -2.28
CA ALA A 224 24.89 -45.78 -1.85
C ALA A 224 24.92 -46.67 -3.10
N PHE A 225 26.11 -47.14 -3.48
CA PHE A 225 26.24 -48.29 -4.37
C PHE A 225 27.18 -49.31 -3.74
N GLY A 226 26.58 -50.35 -3.17
CA GLY A 226 27.24 -51.61 -2.87
C GLY A 226 26.49 -52.72 -3.59
N TRP A 227 27.12 -53.31 -4.61
CA TRP A 227 27.01 -54.70 -5.10
C TRP A 227 28.31 -54.88 -5.92
N GLY A 228 29.19 -55.84 -5.70
CA GLY A 228 29.02 -57.22 -5.28
C GLY A 228 29.83 -58.05 -6.27
N ALA A 229 31.04 -58.44 -5.90
CA ALA A 229 31.86 -59.32 -6.70
C ALA A 229 31.26 -60.73 -6.67
N ALA A 230 30.95 -61.30 -7.84
CA ALA A 230 30.79 -62.74 -8.00
C ALA A 230 30.95 -63.17 -9.46
N ARG A 231 32.09 -63.86 -9.69
CA ARG A 231 32.42 -64.84 -10.73
C ARG A 231 32.77 -64.35 -12.14
#